data_AF-A0A661NL35-F1
#
_entry.id   AF-A0A661NL35-F1
#
_cell.length_a   1.000
_cell.length_b   1.000
_cell.length_c   1.000
_cell.angle_alpha   90.00
_cell.angle_beta   90.00
_cell.angle_gamma   90.00
#
_symmetry.space_group_name_H-M   'P 1'
#
loop_
_entity.id
_entity.type
_entity.pdbx_description
1 polymer ?
#
loop_
_entity_poly.entity_id
_entity_poly.type
_entity_poly.pdbx_seq_one_letter_code
_entity_poly.pdbx_strand_id
1 'polypeptide(L)' 'CLRLERAEALLRGQRPDREIIDWAARAAAEDISPIDDVRASAAYRRRLVEVFVRRAVEGLCREAGE' A
#
# COMPACT_ATOMS: atom_id res chain seq x y z
N CYS A 1 -6.43 -14.65 4.46
CA CYS A 1 -6.84 -13.31 4.02
C CYS A 1 -6.20 -12.32 5.00
N LEU A 2 -5.48 -11.31 4.51
CA LEU A 2 -4.77 -10.32 5.32
C LEU A 2 -5.44 -8.97 5.16
N ARG A 3 -5.61 -8.22 6.26
CA ARG A 3 -6.15 -6.85 6.26
C ARG A 3 -5.12 -5.90 6.86
N LEU A 4 -4.92 -4.75 6.24
CA LEU A 4 -3.86 -3.78 6.59
C LEU A 4 -4.47 -2.56 7.29
N GLU A 5 -4.79 -2.72 8.58
CA GLU A 5 -5.57 -1.74 9.34
C GLU A 5 -4.87 -0.37 9.46
N ARG A 6 -3.53 -0.33 9.58
CA ARG A 6 -2.78 0.94 9.65
C ARG A 6 -2.88 1.72 8.34
N ALA A 7 -2.76 1.03 7.20
CA ALA A 7 -2.91 1.66 5.89
C ALA A 7 -4.33 2.20 5.69
N GLU A 8 -5.36 1.45 6.11
CA GLU A 8 -6.75 1.92 6.07
C GLU A 8 -6.97 3.15 6.96
N ALA A 9 -6.43 3.15 8.17
CA ALA A 9 -6.58 4.25 9.12
C ALA A 9 -5.94 5.56 8.60
N LEU A 10 -4.82 5.47 7.89
CA LEU A 10 -4.17 6.63 7.27
C LEU A 10 -5.00 7.24 6.14
N LEU A 11 -5.76 6.43 5.40
CA LEU A 11 -6.58 6.90 4.28
C LEU A 11 -7.97 7.39 4.73
N ARG A 12 -8.52 6.81 5.80
CA ARG A 12 -9.91 7.05 6.22
C ARG A 12 -10.13 8.50 6.65
N GLY A 13 -11.08 9.17 6.00
CA GLY A 13 -11.45 10.55 6.32
C GLY A 13 -10.45 11.60 5.84
N GLN A 14 -9.36 11.19 5.18
CA GLN A 14 -8.38 12.11 4.60
C GLN A 14 -8.71 12.42 3.14
N ARG A 15 -8.34 13.62 2.70
CA ARG A 15 -8.29 13.92 1.28
C ARG A 15 -7.05 13.21 0.71
N PRO A 16 -7.18 12.37 -0.33
CA PRO A 16 -6.05 11.63 -0.85
C PRO A 16 -5.11 12.56 -1.63
N ASP A 17 -4.10 13.06 -0.95
CA ASP A 17 -2.93 13.68 -1.56
C ASP A 17 -1.78 12.67 -1.65
N ARG A 18 -0.71 13.09 -2.34
CA ARG A 18 0.45 12.23 -2.58
C ARG A 18 1.13 11.76 -1.28
N GLU A 19 1.19 12.61 -0.27
CA GLU A 19 1.88 12.31 0.99
C GLU A 19 1.13 11.26 1.80
N ILE A 20 -0.19 11.41 1.93
CA ILE A 20 -1.06 10.43 2.59
C ILE A 20 -0.99 9.07 1.89
N ILE A 21 -0.99 9.06 0.56
CA ILE A 21 -0.88 7.82 -0.23
C ILE A 21 0.47 7.14 0.01
N ASP A 22 1.58 7.90 0.00
CA ASP A 22 2.92 7.37 0.24
C ASP A 22 3.05 6.78 1.65
N TRP A 23 2.46 7.43 2.67
CA TRP A 23 2.44 6.89 4.03
C TRP A 23 1.61 5.60 4.14
N ALA A 24 0.43 5.55 3.53
CA ALA A 24 -0.41 4.35 3.54
C ALA A 24 0.29 3.17 2.84
N ALA A 25 0.95 3.42 1.71
CA ALA A 25 1.72 2.44 0.98
C ALA A 25 2.90 1.89 1.80
N ARG A 26 3.62 2.77 2.49
CA ARG A 26 4.73 2.37 3.37
C ARG A 26 4.25 1.57 4.56
N ALA A 27 3.18 2.00 5.23
CA ALA A 27 2.58 1.26 6.34
C ALA A 27 2.15 -0.15 5.91
N ALA A 28 1.55 -0.27 4.72
CA ALA A 28 1.20 -1.56 4.14
C ALA A 28 2.41 -2.49 3.93
N ALA A 29 3.56 -1.96 3.50
CA ALA A 29 4.78 -2.74 3.31
C ALA A 29 5.46 -3.15 4.63
N GLU A 30 5.33 -2.32 5.67
CA GLU A 30 5.85 -2.61 7.02
C GLU A 30 5.03 -3.68 7.75
N ASP A 31 3.71 -3.73 7.51
CA ASP A 31 2.79 -4.63 8.21
C ASP A 31 2.80 -6.07 7.69
N ILE A 32 3.56 -6.37 6.62
CA ILE A 32 3.65 -7.72 6.06
C ILE A 32 4.95 -8.46 6.41
N SER A 33 4.83 -9.78 6.58
CA SER A 33 5.95 -10.68 6.77
C SER A 33 5.96 -11.83 5.75
N PRO A 34 6.26 -11.55 4.46
CA PRO A 34 6.34 -12.58 3.44
C PRO A 34 7.56 -13.50 3.63
N ILE A 35 7.48 -14.71 3.08
CA ILE A 35 8.60 -15.65 2.98
C ILE A 35 9.52 -15.30 1.80
N ASP A 36 10.75 -15.82 1.85
CA ASP A 36 11.63 -15.95 0.70
C ASP A 36 11.33 -17.27 -0.05
N ASP A 37 11.31 -17.24 -1.39
CA ASP A 37 11.22 -18.43 -2.23
C ASP A 37 11.96 -18.27 -3.57
N VAL A 38 11.92 -19.29 -4.42
CA VAL A 38 12.56 -19.30 -5.75
C VAL A 38 12.06 -18.18 -6.69
N ARG A 39 10.89 -17.61 -6.43
CA ARG A 39 10.28 -16.56 -7.25
C ARG A 39 10.71 -15.17 -6.82
N ALA A 40 10.88 -14.95 -5.51
CA ALA A 40 11.24 -13.65 -4.96
C ALA A 40 11.62 -13.71 -3.48
N SER A 41 12.48 -12.77 -3.07
CA SER A 41 12.78 -12.51 -1.67
C SER A 41 11.63 -11.79 -0.94
N ALA A 42 11.58 -11.95 0.38
CA ALA A 42 10.67 -11.26 1.27
C ALA A 42 10.85 -9.73 1.15
N ALA A 43 12.10 -9.25 1.05
CA ALA A 43 12.41 -7.84 0.87
C ALA A 43 11.85 -7.29 -0.45
N TYR A 44 11.99 -8.04 -1.54
CA TYR A 44 11.41 -7.64 -2.84
C TYR A 44 9.88 -7.59 -2.78
N ARG A 45 9.25 -8.58 -2.13
CA ARG A 45 7.79 -8.61 -1.94
C ARG A 45 7.28 -7.43 -1.11
N ARG A 46 8.00 -7.03 -0.04
CA ARG A 46 7.68 -5.81 0.72
C ARG A 46 7.69 -4.56 -0.16
N ARG A 47 8.74 -4.41 -0.97
CA ARG A 47 8.85 -3.29 -1.92
C ARG A 47 7.73 -3.30 -2.97
N LEU A 48 7.32 -4.47 -3.46
CA LEU A 48 6.20 -4.59 -4.38
C LEU A 48 4.88 -4.14 -3.75
N VAL A 49 4.62 -4.50 -2.50
CA VAL A 49 3.40 -4.08 -1.80
C VAL A 49 3.32 -2.57 -1.68
N GLU A 50 4.42 -1.89 -1.32
CA GLU A 50 4.47 -0.42 -1.31
C GLU A 50 4.07 0.17 -2.68
N VAL A 51 4.68 -0.33 -3.76
CA VAL A 51 4.42 0.16 -5.12
C VAL A 51 2.98 -0.10 -5.55
N PHE A 52 2.44 -1.30 -5.26
CA PHE A 52 1.09 -1.67 -5.69
C PHE A 52 0.02 -0.93 -4.91
N VAL A 53 0.17 -0.76 -3.59
CA VAL A 53 -0.78 0.00 -2.77
C VAL A 53 -0.83 1.44 -3.24
N ARG A 54 0.33 2.09 -3.43
CA ARG A 54 0.38 3.47 -3.97
C ARG A 54 -0.36 3.58 -5.30
N ARG A 55 -0.02 2.73 -6.28
CA ARG A 55 -0.63 2.78 -7.63
C ARG A 55 -2.13 2.51 -7.60
N ALA A 56 -2.57 1.58 -6.77
CA ALA A 56 -3.99 1.24 -6.64
C ALA A 56 -4.78 2.42 -6.08
N VAL A 57 -4.29 3.05 -5.00
CA VAL A 57 -4.95 4.22 -4.41
C VAL A 57 -4.93 5.40 -5.38
N GLU A 58 -3.80 5.70 -6.02
CA GLU A 58 -3.72 6.74 -7.06
C GLU A 58 -4.71 6.49 -8.21
N GLY A 59 -4.91 5.23 -8.62
CA GLY A 59 -5.90 4.83 -9.63
C GLY A 59 -7.32 5.15 -9.18
N LEU A 60 -7.70 4.68 -7.99
CA LEU A 60 -9.01 4.92 -7.41
C LEU A 60 -9.29 6.42 -7.22
N CYS A 61 -8.28 7.22 -6.86
CA CYS A 61 -8.43 8.66 -6.70
C CYS A 61 -8.66 9.38 -8.03
N ARG A 62 -8.11 8.87 -9.15
CA ARG A 62 -8.41 9.41 -10.48
C ARG A 62 -9.85 9.09 -10.88
N GLU A 63 -10.28 7.84 -10.70
CA GLU A 63 -11.65 7.39 -11.02
C GLU A 63 -12.71 8.09 -10.17
N ALA A 64 -12.44 8.32 -8.87
CA ALA A 64 -13.38 9.01 -7.98
C ALA A 64 -13.48 10.53 -8.22
N GLY A 65 -12.56 11.09 -9.01
CA GLY A 65 -12.58 12.50 -9.41
C GLY A 65 -13.33 12.78 -10.71
N GLU A 66 -13.78 11.74 -11.40
CA GLU A 66 -14.64 11.78 -12.61
C GLU A 66 -16.13 11.67 -12.22
#